data_AF-A0AB72VAR5-F1
#
_entry.id   AF-A0AB72VAR5-F1
#
_cell.length_a   1.000
_cell.length_b   1.000
_cell.length_c   1.000
_cell.angle_alpha   90.00
_cell.angle_beta   90.00
_cell.angle_gamma   90.00
#
_symmetry.space_group_name_H-M   'P 1'
#
loop_
_entity.id
_entity.type
_entity.pdbx_description
1 polymer ?
#
loop_
_entity_poly.entity_id
_entity_poly.type
_entity_poly.pdbx_seq_one_letter_code
_entity_poly.pdbx_strand_id
1 'polypeptide(L)'
;MDISPIQQPANVFSSMCSSRGALQHVTGRWGSLTMVALKLSDEPMRFAEIRRKVEGISDRMLSQTLAQLERDGMVDRTVHSSIPPHVDYSLTPLGAKLSDALVLLVSTVEAELDQVVKAQENYDKQH
;
A
#
# COMPACT_ATOMS: atom_id res chain seq x y z
N MET A 1 33.11 9.01 24.23
CA MET A 1 33.12 7.79 23.40
C MET A 1 31.67 7.45 23.14
N ASP A 2 31.14 8.02 22.06
CA ASP A 2 29.74 7.89 21.68
C ASP A 2 29.63 6.66 20.78
N ILE A 3 29.29 5.52 21.38
CA ILE A 3 29.06 4.29 20.63
C ILE A 3 27.65 4.41 20.06
N SER A 4 27.54 5.15 18.96
CA SER A 4 26.34 5.14 18.14
C SER A 4 26.08 3.67 17.77
N PRO A 5 24.93 3.09 18.15
CA PRO A 5 24.69 1.68 17.90
C PRO A 5 24.75 1.47 16.39
N ILE A 6 25.64 0.56 15.95
CA ILE A 6 25.72 0.09 14.58
C ILE A 6 24.30 -0.30 14.20
N GLN A 7 23.64 0.50 13.35
CA GLN A 7 22.30 0.20 12.84
C GLN A 7 22.43 -1.11 12.08
N GLN A 8 21.99 -2.21 12.70
CA GLN A 8 21.90 -3.49 12.02
C GLN A 8 21.03 -3.30 10.78
N PRO A 9 21.38 -3.92 9.63
CA PRO A 9 20.56 -3.84 8.44
C PRO A 9 19.16 -4.39 8.75
N ALA A 10 18.13 -3.76 8.19
CA ALA A 10 16.76 -4.22 8.37
C ALA A 10 16.64 -5.69 7.93
N ASN A 11 16.08 -6.53 8.80
CA ASN A 11 15.84 -7.95 8.53
C ASN A 11 14.37 -8.26 8.78
N VAL A 12 13.59 -8.35 7.69
CA VAL A 12 12.14 -8.61 7.78
C VAL A 12 11.81 -9.99 8.36
N PHE A 13 12.76 -10.94 8.33
CA PHE A 13 12.59 -12.24 8.95
C PHE A 13 12.79 -12.22 10.47
N SER A 14 13.33 -11.15 11.05
CA SER A 14 13.40 -11.00 12.52
C SER A 14 12.06 -10.50 13.07
N SER A 15 11.52 -11.19 14.09
CA SER A 15 10.24 -10.85 14.72
C SER A 15 10.24 -9.47 15.40
N MET A 16 11.41 -9.00 15.83
CA MET A 16 11.58 -7.72 16.52
C MET A 16 11.99 -6.58 15.57
N CYS A 17 12.11 -6.83 14.26
CA CYS A 17 12.49 -5.79 13.32
C CYS A 17 11.29 -4.91 12.96
N SER A 18 11.48 -3.60 13.06
CA SER A 18 10.45 -2.60 12.71
C SER A 18 10.01 -2.65 11.26
N SER A 19 10.82 -3.23 10.35
CA SER A 19 10.46 -3.39 8.93
C SER A 19 9.22 -4.25 8.70
N ARG A 20 8.89 -5.17 9.63
CA ARG A 20 7.67 -6.00 9.53
C ARG A 20 6.40 -5.18 9.56
N GLY A 21 6.35 -4.13 10.39
CA GLY A 21 5.18 -3.25 10.47
C GLY A 21 4.93 -2.54 9.14
N ALA A 22 5.98 -1.87 8.62
CA ALA A 22 5.90 -1.21 7.31
C ALA A 22 5.54 -2.19 6.18
N LEU A 23 6.14 -3.39 6.16
CA LEU A 23 5.80 -4.43 5.19
C LEU A 23 4.32 -4.82 5.30
N GLN A 24 3.82 -5.04 6.52
CA GLN A 24 2.42 -5.41 6.75
C GLN A 24 1.46 -4.32 6.26
N HIS A 25 1.79 -3.05 6.46
CA HIS A 25 0.94 -1.95 6.01
C HIS A 25 0.86 -1.88 4.48
N VAL A 26 1.98 -2.08 3.76
CA VAL A 26 1.98 -2.00 2.28
C VAL A 26 1.56 -3.28 1.57
N THR A 27 1.68 -4.44 2.21
CA THR A 27 1.29 -5.74 1.61
C THR A 27 -0.09 -6.22 2.08
N GLY A 28 -0.66 -5.59 3.10
CA GLY A 28 -2.04 -5.82 3.49
C GLY A 28 -3.01 -5.45 2.36
N ARG A 29 -4.14 -6.18 2.26
CA ARG A 29 -5.15 -6.06 1.19
C ARG A 29 -5.44 -4.63 0.74
N TRP A 30 -5.63 -3.72 1.70
CA TRP A 30 -6.01 -2.34 1.39
C TRP A 30 -4.83 -1.42 1.13
N GLY A 31 -3.70 -1.63 1.83
CA GLY A 31 -2.51 -0.81 1.64
C GLY A 31 -1.90 -1.00 0.26
N SER A 32 -1.81 -2.25 -0.20
CA SER A 32 -1.29 -2.55 -1.53
C SER A 32 -2.13 -1.90 -2.63
N LEU A 33 -3.45 -2.07 -2.59
CA LEU A 33 -4.38 -1.50 -3.57
C LEU A 33 -4.42 0.04 -3.51
N THR A 34 -4.34 0.63 -2.32
CA THR A 34 -4.31 2.11 -2.16
C THR A 34 -3.01 2.69 -2.74
N MET A 35 -1.87 2.08 -2.45
CA MET A 35 -0.57 2.49 -2.98
C MET A 35 -0.52 2.38 -4.51
N VAL A 36 -1.01 1.27 -5.07
CA VAL A 36 -1.10 1.09 -6.53
C VAL A 36 -2.08 2.08 -7.17
N ALA A 37 -3.23 2.34 -6.54
CA ALA A 37 -4.19 3.32 -7.04
C ALA A 37 -3.58 4.73 -7.13
N LEU A 38 -2.86 5.16 -6.08
CA LEU A 38 -2.16 6.45 -6.07
C LEU A 38 -1.01 6.48 -7.08
N LYS A 39 -0.28 5.37 -7.27
CA LYS A 39 0.83 5.28 -8.22
C LYS A 39 0.40 5.41 -9.68
N LEU A 40 -0.79 4.90 -10.00
CA LEU A 40 -1.34 4.93 -11.35
C LEU A 40 -2.16 6.20 -11.65
N SER A 41 -2.26 7.13 -10.70
CA SER A 41 -2.90 8.43 -10.91
C SER A 41 -1.86 9.45 -11.37
N ASP A 42 -2.21 10.27 -12.37
CA ASP A 42 -1.36 11.37 -12.84
C ASP A 42 -1.35 12.56 -11.86
N GLU A 43 -2.41 12.69 -11.07
CA GLU A 43 -2.63 13.80 -10.13
C GLU A 43 -2.96 13.27 -8.72
N PRO A 44 -2.76 14.08 -7.66
CA PRO A 44 -3.21 13.76 -6.31
C PRO A 44 -4.70 13.38 -6.29
N MET A 45 -5.05 12.37 -5.48
CA MET A 45 -6.41 11.84 -5.43
C MET A 45 -7.14 12.27 -4.17
N ARG A 46 -8.43 12.59 -4.29
CA ARG A 46 -9.32 12.80 -3.15
C ARG A 46 -9.74 11.48 -2.52
N PHE A 47 -10.14 11.53 -1.25
CA PHE A 47 -10.63 10.36 -0.52
C PHE A 47 -11.71 9.57 -1.29
N ALA A 48 -12.69 10.27 -1.86
CA ALA A 48 -13.78 9.65 -2.61
C ALA A 48 -13.31 8.96 -3.90
N GLU A 49 -12.26 9.48 -4.53
CA GLU A 49 -11.70 8.91 -5.76
C GLU A 49 -10.95 7.62 -5.45
N ILE A 50 -10.14 7.62 -4.39
CA ILE A 50 -9.46 6.42 -3.90
C ILE A 50 -10.49 5.37 -3.49
N ARG A 51 -11.51 5.78 -2.73
CA ARG A 51 -12.61 4.92 -2.27
C ARG A 51 -13.37 4.26 -3.42
N ARG A 52 -13.55 4.96 -4.53
CA ARG A 52 -14.18 4.44 -5.75
C ARG A 52 -13.24 3.51 -6.51
N LYS A 53 -11.96 3.84 -6.59
CA LYS A 53 -10.95 3.04 -7.31
C LYS A 53 -10.64 1.71 -6.59
N VAL A 54 -10.58 1.74 -5.26
CA VAL A 54 -10.33 0.55 -4.41
C VAL A 54 -11.68 -0.06 -4.02
N GLU A 55 -12.26 -0.84 -4.91
CA GLU A 55 -13.57 -1.44 -4.68
C GLU A 55 -13.60 -2.36 -3.44
N GLY A 56 -14.71 -2.30 -2.70
CA GLY A 56 -14.94 -3.12 -1.50
C GLY A 56 -14.29 -2.62 -0.20
N ILE A 57 -13.43 -1.58 -0.23
CA ILE A 57 -12.94 -0.96 1.00
C ILE A 57 -14.05 -0.14 1.65
N SER A 58 -14.17 -0.15 2.99
CA SER A 58 -15.08 0.75 3.70
C SER A 58 -14.40 2.08 4.00
N ASP A 59 -15.17 3.14 4.23
CA ASP A 59 -14.60 4.47 4.54
C ASP A 59 -13.72 4.41 5.80
N ARG A 60 -14.17 3.69 6.83
CA ARG A 60 -13.37 3.44 8.05
C ARG A 60 -12.03 2.79 7.72
N MET A 61 -12.04 1.75 6.89
CA MET A 61 -10.81 1.04 6.52
C MET A 61 -9.89 1.91 5.67
N LEU A 62 -10.44 2.69 4.73
CA LEU A 62 -9.64 3.61 3.91
C LEU A 62 -9.00 4.71 4.75
N SER A 63 -9.75 5.33 5.67
CA SER A 63 -9.20 6.32 6.60
C SER A 63 -8.07 5.73 7.45
N GLN A 64 -8.23 4.50 7.96
CA GLN A 64 -7.19 3.82 8.72
C GLN A 64 -5.95 3.51 7.87
N THR A 65 -6.15 3.02 6.65
CA THR A 65 -5.06 2.72 5.70
C THR A 65 -4.29 3.99 5.35
N LEU A 66 -4.96 5.07 4.98
CA LEU A 66 -4.30 6.34 4.65
C LEU A 66 -3.54 6.92 5.85
N ALA A 67 -4.12 6.90 7.04
CA ALA A 67 -3.44 7.38 8.25
C ALA A 67 -2.18 6.56 8.57
N GLN A 68 -2.20 5.25 8.34
CA GLN A 68 -1.04 4.39 8.55
C GLN A 68 0.05 4.63 7.51
N LEU A 69 -0.32 4.75 6.23
CA LEU A 69 0.62 5.05 5.14
C LEU A 69 1.21 6.46 5.27
N GLU A 70 0.44 7.42 5.76
CA GLU A 70 0.91 8.77 6.11
C GLU A 70 1.92 8.72 7.26
N ARG A 71 1.60 7.99 8.34
CA ARG A 71 2.52 7.78 9.47
C ARG A 71 3.84 7.12 9.05
N ASP A 72 3.78 6.18 8.10
CA ASP A 72 4.94 5.48 7.57
C ASP A 72 5.74 6.32 6.55
N GLY A 73 5.26 7.53 6.21
CA GLY A 73 5.92 8.45 5.28
C GLY A 73 5.79 8.03 3.82
N MET A 74 4.80 7.24 3.47
CA MET A 74 4.56 6.74 2.10
C MET A 74 3.52 7.59 1.36
N VAL A 75 2.59 8.20 2.09
CA VAL A 75 1.52 9.04 1.54
C VAL A 75 1.60 10.43 2.15
N ASP A 76 1.52 11.46 1.33
CA ASP A 76 1.30 12.84 1.75
C ASP A 76 -0.20 13.14 1.76
N ARG A 77 -0.64 13.87 2.80
CA ARG A 77 -2.02 14.36 2.94
C ARG A 77 -2.02 15.88 2.89
N THR A 78 -2.56 16.46 1.82
CA THR A 78 -2.62 17.91 1.63
C THR A 78 -4.03 18.42 1.86
N VAL A 79 -4.19 19.38 2.77
CA VAL A 79 -5.47 20.06 3.02
C VAL A 79 -5.56 21.32 2.16
N HIS A 80 -6.60 21.42 1.34
CA HIS A 80 -6.85 22.57 0.49
C HIS A 80 -7.99 23.42 1.07
N SER A 81 -7.69 24.67 1.40
CA SER A 81 -8.65 25.66 1.90
C SER A 81 -9.49 26.33 0.80
N SER A 82 -9.72 25.63 -0.32
CA SER A 82 -10.61 26.09 -1.39
C SER A 82 -12.08 26.09 -0.95
N ILE A 83 -12.98 26.61 -1.79
CA ILE A 83 -14.42 26.46 -1.61
C ILE A 83 -14.96 25.51 -2.71
N PRO A 84 -15.44 24.30 -2.37
CA PRO A 84 -15.45 23.68 -1.05
C PRO A 84 -14.04 23.20 -0.60
N PRO A 85 -13.78 23.08 0.71
CA PRO A 85 -12.52 22.55 1.22
C PRO A 85 -12.42 21.07 0.91
N HIS A 86 -11.22 20.60 0.58
CA HIS A 86 -10.97 19.19 0.28
C HIS A 86 -9.57 18.76 0.72
N VAL A 87 -9.34 17.45 0.65
CA VAL A 87 -8.08 16.81 1.01
C VAL A 87 -7.65 15.92 -0.13
N ASP A 88 -6.41 16.12 -0.55
CA ASP A 88 -5.76 15.31 -1.57
C ASP A 88 -4.68 14.42 -0.94
N TYR A 89 -4.50 13.26 -1.53
CA TYR A 89 -3.50 12.28 -1.15
C TYR A 89 -2.62 11.97 -2.35
N SER A 90 -1.32 11.92 -2.12
CA SER A 90 -0.32 11.57 -3.13
C SER A 90 0.76 10.70 -2.52
N LEU A 91 1.55 10.01 -3.35
CA LEU A 91 2.71 9.28 -2.85
C LEU A 91 3.85 10.26 -2.55
N THR A 92 4.55 10.04 -1.45
CA THR A 92 5.87 10.62 -1.22
C THR A 92 6.89 9.98 -2.17
N PRO A 93 8.13 10.49 -2.28
CA PRO A 93 9.20 9.79 -3.00
C PRO A 93 9.46 8.36 -2.49
N LEU A 94 9.33 8.13 -1.17
CA LEU A 94 9.42 6.79 -0.58
C LEU A 94 8.26 5.92 -1.03
N GLY A 95 7.03 6.43 -0.95
CA GLY A 95 5.83 5.72 -1.37
C GLY A 95 5.85 5.37 -2.85
N ALA A 96 6.32 6.29 -3.70
CA ALA A 96 6.46 6.08 -5.14
C ALA A 96 7.39 4.91 -5.47
N LYS A 97 8.53 4.83 -4.77
CA LYS A 97 9.51 3.74 -4.93
C LYS A 97 8.98 2.39 -4.44
N LEU A 98 8.29 2.36 -3.30
CA LEU A 98 7.69 1.13 -2.79
C LEU A 98 6.53 0.65 -3.66
N SER A 99 5.77 1.60 -4.22
CA SER A 99 4.65 1.28 -5.11
C SER A 99 5.09 0.66 -6.43
N ASP A 100 6.30 0.95 -6.93
CA ASP A 100 6.84 0.27 -8.13
C ASP A 100 6.89 -1.26 -7.94
N ALA A 101 7.34 -1.72 -6.77
CA ALA A 101 7.36 -3.15 -6.45
C ALA A 101 5.95 -3.74 -6.33
N LEU A 102 5.00 -2.97 -5.79
CA LEU A 102 3.59 -3.40 -5.68
C LEU A 102 2.91 -3.48 -7.05
N VAL A 103 3.16 -2.52 -7.95
CA VAL A 103 2.64 -2.52 -9.32
C VAL A 103 3.15 -3.75 -10.06
N LEU A 104 4.44 -4.08 -9.94
CA LEU A 104 4.98 -5.30 -10.53
C LEU A 104 4.30 -6.55 -9.96
N LEU A 105 4.13 -6.63 -8.64
CA LEU A 105 3.46 -7.78 -8.01
C LEU A 105 2.01 -7.92 -8.49
N VAL A 106 1.23 -6.84 -8.46
CA VAL A 106 -0.18 -6.84 -8.87
C VAL A 106 -0.31 -7.25 -10.34
N SER A 107 0.44 -6.61 -11.24
CA SER A 107 0.38 -6.96 -12.67
C SER A 107 0.83 -8.39 -12.96
N THR A 108 1.80 -8.92 -12.21
CA THR A 108 2.20 -10.33 -12.32
C THR A 108 1.08 -11.26 -11.87
N VAL A 109 0.41 -10.96 -10.75
CA VAL A 109 -0.72 -11.77 -10.27
C VAL A 109 -1.89 -11.74 -11.26
N GLU A 110 -2.20 -10.57 -11.83
CA GLU A 110 -3.24 -10.42 -12.85
C GLU A 110 -2.91 -11.23 -14.11
N ALA A 111 -1.66 -11.21 -14.58
CA ALA A 111 -1.22 -11.96 -15.74
C ALA A 111 -1.25 -13.49 -15.52
N GLU A 112 -1.02 -13.95 -14.29
CA GLU A 112 -0.94 -15.38 -13.94
C GLU A 112 -2.24 -15.92 -13.32
N LEU A 113 -3.31 -15.13 -13.26
CA LEU A 113 -4.54 -15.48 -12.54
C LEU A 113 -5.15 -16.80 -13.05
N ASP A 114 -5.14 -17.05 -14.35
CA ASP A 114 -5.64 -18.30 -14.94
C ASP A 114 -4.88 -19.53 -14.42
N GLN A 115 -3.56 -19.42 -14.24
CA GLN A 115 -2.75 -20.50 -13.67
C GLN A 115 -3.09 -20.74 -12.20
N VAL A 116 -3.29 -19.66 -11.44
CA VAL A 116 -3.68 -19.72 -10.02
C VAL A 116 -5.05 -20.38 -9.87
N VAL A 117 -6.05 -19.96 -10.65
CA VAL A 117 -7.41 -20.52 -10.60
C VAL A 117 -7.39 -22.01 -10.98
N LYS A 118 -6.67 -22.38 -12.04
CA LYS A 118 -6.51 -23.79 -12.43
C LYS A 118 -5.85 -24.63 -11.33
N ALA A 119 -4.85 -24.08 -10.63
CA ALA A 119 -4.21 -24.75 -9.52
C ALA A 119 -5.18 -24.97 -8.34
N GLN A 120 -6.01 -23.97 -8.03
CA GLN A 120 -7.06 -24.07 -7.00
C GLN A 120 -8.09 -25.15 -7.35
N GLU A 121 -8.62 -25.14 -8.58
CA GLU A 121 -9.58 -26.17 -9.02
C GLU A 121 -9.00 -27.59 -8.95
N ASN A 122 -7.71 -27.77 -9.25
CA ASN A 122 -7.06 -29.07 -9.15
C ASN A 122 -6.90 -29.50 -7.69
N TYR A 123 -6.58 -28.58 -6.79
CA TYR A 123 -6.49 -28.83 -5.36
C TYR A 123 -7.84 -29.26 -4.78
N ASP A 124 -8.91 -28.52 -5.11
CA ASP A 124 -10.28 -28.77 -4.67
C ASP A 124 -10.90 -30.05 -5.24
N LYS A 125 -10.32 -30.61 -6.31
CA LYS A 125 -10.72 -31.94 -6.84
C LYS A 125 -10.02 -33.09 -6.12
N GLN A 126 -8.88 -32.82 -5.48
CA GLN A 126 -8.04 -33.83 -4.82
C GLN A 126 -8.29 -33.92 -3.31
N HIS A 127 -8.95 -32.93 -2.73
CA HIS A 127 -9.27 -32.81 -1.30
C HIS A 127 -10.76 -32.52 -1.13
#